data_AF-A0A2K2VSN5-F1
#
_entry.id   AF-A0A2K2VSN5-F1
#
_cell.length_a   1.000
_cell.length_b   1.000
_cell.length_c   1.000
_cell.angle_alpha   90.00
_cell.angle_beta   90.00
_cell.angle_gamma   90.00
#
_symmetry.space_group_name_H-M   'P 1'
#
loop_
_entity.id
_entity.type
_entity.pdbx_description
1 polymer ?
#
loop_
_entity_poly.entity_id
_entity_poly.type
_entity_poly.pdbx_seq_one_letter_code
_entity_poly.pdbx_strand_id
1 'polypeptide(L)'
;MVPPFDSDSDEREKPSWRDIDRKRDRSSHVSRDEHSRSEKSLRSTWAKEQYLKKVDKLFQGEKGSKEHKAARNAIHNSYGTSKFASSVKKYLKKYGIPDDWSTLMLLLDYKDDEVLVQVIETLKEIAPERSPVERQGFKDKLEILAITASSSPIISLAEKLSREL
;
A
#
# COMPACT_ATOMS: atom_id res chain seq x y z
N MET A 1 90.37 -0.41 -11.64
CA MET A 1 88.95 -0.34 -12.02
C MET A 1 88.15 -0.41 -10.73
N VAL A 2 87.69 0.74 -10.23
CA VAL A 2 86.87 0.88 -9.02
C VAL A 2 85.55 1.50 -9.48
N PRO A 3 84.37 0.97 -9.13
CA PRO A 3 83.10 1.54 -9.55
C PRO A 3 82.85 2.89 -8.83
N PRO A 4 82.19 3.87 -9.47
CA PRO A 4 81.85 5.12 -8.82
C PRO A 4 80.76 4.88 -7.76
N PHE A 5 80.95 5.46 -6.59
CA PHE A 5 79.93 5.60 -5.56
C PHE A 5 78.93 6.64 -6.06
N ASP A 6 77.68 6.24 -6.33
CA ASP A 6 76.56 7.16 -6.48
C ASP A 6 76.25 7.77 -5.10
N SER A 7 76.71 8.98 -4.88
CA SER A 7 76.33 9.81 -3.74
C SER A 7 75.02 10.55 -4.02
N ASP A 8 74.14 10.49 -3.02
CA ASP A 8 72.94 11.31 -2.79
C ASP A 8 71.61 10.83 -3.38
N SER A 9 71.15 9.70 -2.83
CA SER A 9 69.73 9.53 -2.50
C SER A 9 69.36 10.37 -1.26
N ASP A 10 68.17 10.96 -1.29
CA ASP A 10 67.41 11.59 -0.17
C ASP A 10 67.55 13.10 0.11
N GLU A 11 67.26 13.95 -0.89
CA GLU A 11 66.68 15.29 -0.66
C GLU A 11 65.18 15.21 -0.26
N ARG A 12 64.84 14.47 0.80
CA ARG A 12 63.53 14.67 1.45
C ARG A 12 63.72 15.72 2.53
N GLU A 13 63.40 16.98 2.20
CA GLU A 13 63.31 18.07 3.17
C GLU A 13 62.55 17.60 4.41
N LYS A 14 63.25 17.53 5.55
CA LYS A 14 62.64 17.11 6.83
C LYS A 14 61.58 18.14 7.22
N PRO A 15 60.32 17.74 7.44
CA PRO A 15 59.24 18.68 7.73
C PRO A 15 59.56 19.58 8.93
N SER A 16 59.26 20.86 8.80
CA SER A 16 59.40 21.81 9.90
C SER A 16 58.49 21.42 11.07
N TRP A 17 58.91 21.71 12.29
CA TRP A 17 58.10 21.49 13.49
C TRP A 17 56.72 22.17 13.40
N ARG A 18 56.62 23.31 12.70
CA ARG A 18 55.33 23.97 12.41
C ARG A 18 54.43 23.18 11.46
N ASP A 19 55.00 22.40 10.54
CA ASP A 19 54.23 21.55 9.61
C ASP A 19 53.74 20.28 10.28
N ILE A 20 54.52 19.75 11.23
CA ILE A 20 54.11 18.62 12.07
C ILE A 20 52.95 19.04 12.98
N ASP A 21 53.02 20.22 13.58
CA ASP A 21 51.96 20.75 14.44
C ASP A 21 50.68 21.06 13.65
N ARG A 22 50.81 21.64 12.45
CA ARG A 22 49.69 21.86 11.52
C ARG A 22 49.02 20.55 11.06
N LYS A 23 49.77 19.45 10.97
CA LYS A 23 49.22 18.11 10.69
C LYS A 23 48.52 17.51 11.92
N ARG A 24 48.96 17.84 13.13
CA ARG A 24 48.36 17.37 14.38
C ARG A 24 47.03 18.07 14.69
N ASP A 25 46.94 19.36 14.39
CA ASP A 25 45.70 20.15 14.55
C ASP A 25 44.63 19.78 13.52
N ARG A 26 45.01 19.18 12.39
CA ARG A 26 44.09 18.47 11.51
C ARG A 26 43.75 17.10 12.09
N SER A 27 43.25 17.10 13.33
CA SER A 27 42.69 15.90 13.91
C SER A 27 41.55 15.43 13.00
N SER A 28 41.67 14.22 12.48
CA SER A 28 40.65 13.48 11.73
C SER A 28 39.49 13.05 12.64
N HIS A 29 39.18 13.85 13.66
CA HIS A 29 38.13 13.59 14.61
C HIS A 29 36.98 14.54 14.31
N VAL A 30 35.90 13.97 13.78
CA VAL A 30 34.61 14.61 13.46
C VAL A 30 34.48 15.23 12.06
N SER A 31 34.56 14.36 11.05
CA SER A 31 33.59 14.38 9.95
C SER A 31 33.25 12.93 9.59
N ARG A 32 32.77 12.19 10.60
CA ARG A 32 32.13 10.90 10.38
C ARG A 32 30.82 11.18 9.66
N ASP A 33 30.84 11.01 8.34
CA ASP A 33 29.69 11.07 7.43
C ASP A 33 28.32 10.84 8.11
N GLU A 34 27.71 11.90 8.63
CA GLU A 34 26.32 11.84 9.11
C GLU A 34 25.38 11.58 7.93
N HIS A 35 25.74 12.10 6.74
CA HIS A 35 25.02 11.83 5.49
C HIS A 35 25.05 10.35 5.09
N SER A 36 26.20 9.65 5.17
CA SER A 36 26.26 8.24 4.75
C SER A 36 25.52 7.28 5.69
N ARG A 37 25.43 7.63 6.98
CA ARG A 37 24.67 6.86 7.99
C ARG A 37 23.18 7.09 7.90
N SER A 38 22.78 8.34 7.68
CA SER A 38 21.38 8.72 7.43
C SER A 38 20.84 8.06 6.16
N GLU A 39 21.57 8.10 5.04
CA GLU A 39 21.12 7.47 3.79
C GLU A 39 21.05 5.94 3.88
N LYS A 40 22.02 5.30 4.55
CA LYS A 40 21.98 3.85 4.82
C LYS A 40 20.81 3.48 5.74
N SER A 41 20.53 4.31 6.74
CA SER A 41 19.37 4.15 7.64
C SER A 41 18.05 4.29 6.87
N LEU A 42 17.88 5.33 6.04
CA LEU A 42 16.68 5.55 5.23
C LEU A 42 16.46 4.47 4.16
N ARG A 43 17.53 4.01 3.50
CA ARG A 43 17.46 2.86 2.57
C ARG A 43 17.14 1.56 3.31
N SER A 44 17.69 1.38 4.51
CA SER A 44 17.41 0.22 5.37
C SER A 44 15.99 0.24 5.94
N THR A 45 15.44 1.41 6.29
CA THR A 45 14.05 1.54 6.76
C THR A 45 13.08 1.34 5.60
N TRP A 46 13.34 1.93 4.43
CA TRP A 46 12.56 1.67 3.22
C TRP A 46 12.59 0.18 2.83
N ALA A 47 13.78 -0.44 2.81
CA ALA A 47 13.92 -1.86 2.51
C ALA A 47 13.21 -2.74 3.55
N LYS A 48 13.29 -2.38 4.84
CA LYS A 48 12.56 -3.05 5.93
C LYS A 48 11.06 -2.88 5.78
N GLU A 49 10.57 -1.71 5.36
CA GLU A 49 9.16 -1.45 5.13
C GLU A 49 8.64 -2.23 3.92
N GLN A 50 9.42 -2.33 2.84
CA GLN A 50 9.11 -3.18 1.70
C GLN A 50 9.11 -4.66 2.08
N TYR A 51 10.02 -5.08 2.95
CA TYR A 51 10.09 -6.44 3.46
C TYR A 51 8.88 -6.76 4.36
N LEU A 52 8.53 -5.87 5.29
CA LEU A 52 7.33 -5.98 6.11
C LEU A 52 6.06 -6.06 5.26
N LYS A 53 5.92 -5.21 4.23
CA LYS A 53 4.80 -5.28 3.28
C LYS A 53 4.75 -6.61 2.52
N LYS A 54 5.90 -7.18 2.14
CA LYS A 54 5.97 -8.48 1.46
C LYS A 54 5.65 -9.65 2.39
N VAL A 55 6.08 -9.56 3.65
CA VAL A 55 5.86 -10.57 4.68
C VAL A 55 4.40 -10.54 5.15
N ASP A 56 3.83 -9.37 5.38
CA ASP A 56 2.41 -9.19 5.70
C ASP A 56 1.52 -9.72 4.57
N LYS A 57 1.92 -9.46 3.31
CA LYS A 57 1.28 -10.05 2.13
C LYS A 57 1.38 -11.58 2.05
N LEU A 58 2.39 -12.18 2.67
CA LEU A 58 2.56 -13.63 2.76
C LEU A 58 1.67 -14.23 3.86
N PHE A 59 1.39 -13.47 4.92
CA PHE A 59 0.52 -13.87 6.03
C PHE A 59 -0.98 -13.66 5.77
N GLN A 60 -1.36 -12.92 4.71
CA GLN A 60 -2.76 -12.70 4.29
C GLN A 60 -3.37 -13.83 3.43
N GLY A 61 -2.67 -14.96 3.23
CA GLY A 61 -3.19 -16.12 2.49
C GLY A 61 -3.62 -15.82 1.04
N GLU A 62 -4.72 -16.41 0.57
CA GLU A 62 -5.23 -16.21 -0.81
C GLU A 62 -5.63 -14.74 -1.10
N LYS A 63 -6.01 -13.96 -0.07
CA LYS A 63 -6.43 -12.56 -0.19
C LYS A 63 -5.25 -11.58 -0.35
N GLY A 64 -4.05 -11.97 0.06
CA GLY A 64 -2.81 -11.21 -0.18
C GLY A 64 -2.23 -11.41 -1.58
N SER A 65 -2.72 -12.38 -2.35
CA SER A 65 -2.13 -12.76 -3.63
C SER A 65 -2.24 -11.64 -4.69
N LYS A 66 -1.28 -11.60 -5.61
CA LYS A 66 -1.39 -10.79 -6.84
C LYS A 66 -2.68 -11.12 -7.61
N GLU A 67 -3.14 -12.36 -7.53
CA GLU A 67 -4.36 -12.82 -8.18
C GLU A 67 -5.62 -12.23 -7.55
N HIS A 68 -5.68 -12.08 -6.23
CA HIS A 68 -6.80 -11.45 -5.55
C HIS A 68 -6.91 -9.98 -5.96
N LYS A 69 -5.78 -9.25 -5.94
CA LYS A 69 -5.73 -7.86 -6.42
C LYS A 69 -6.13 -7.75 -7.90
N ALA A 70 -5.68 -8.66 -8.75
CA ALA A 70 -6.06 -8.68 -10.16
C ALA A 70 -7.56 -8.95 -10.34
N ALA A 71 -8.14 -9.86 -9.56
CA ALA A 71 -9.57 -10.15 -9.60
C ALA A 71 -10.41 -8.97 -9.10
N ARG A 72 -9.98 -8.28 -8.03
CA ARG A 72 -10.61 -7.03 -7.57
C ARG A 72 -10.55 -5.94 -8.64
N ASN A 73 -9.38 -5.73 -9.24
CA ASN A 73 -9.22 -4.76 -10.33
C ASN A 73 -10.09 -5.11 -11.55
N ALA A 74 -10.28 -6.39 -11.84
CA ALA A 74 -11.16 -6.82 -12.91
C ALA A 74 -12.63 -6.43 -12.66
N ILE A 75 -13.11 -6.48 -11.41
CA ILE A 75 -14.45 -5.98 -11.04
C ILE A 75 -14.54 -4.48 -11.34
N HIS A 76 -13.62 -3.69 -10.79
CA HIS A 76 -13.59 -2.23 -10.97
C HIS A 76 -13.52 -1.83 -12.46
N ASN A 77 -12.62 -2.45 -13.22
CA ASN A 77 -12.44 -2.14 -14.64
C ASN A 77 -13.60 -2.59 -15.53
N SER A 78 -14.39 -3.57 -15.09
CA SER A 78 -15.53 -4.06 -15.85
C SER A 78 -16.85 -3.42 -15.42
N TYR A 79 -16.86 -2.57 -14.39
CA TYR A 79 -18.06 -1.86 -13.95
C TYR A 79 -18.67 -1.04 -15.09
N GLY A 80 -20.00 -1.06 -15.19
CA GLY A 80 -20.74 -0.45 -16.30
C GLY A 80 -20.65 -1.19 -17.65
N THR A 81 -19.89 -2.29 -17.74
CA THR A 81 -19.82 -3.13 -18.94
C THR A 81 -20.60 -4.43 -18.78
N SER A 82 -20.93 -5.09 -19.89
CA SER A 82 -21.57 -6.42 -19.86
C SER A 82 -20.73 -7.50 -19.17
N LYS A 83 -19.41 -7.28 -19.01
CA LYS A 83 -18.49 -8.21 -18.34
C LYS A 83 -18.57 -8.13 -16.81
N PHE A 84 -19.16 -7.07 -16.23
CA PHE A 84 -19.22 -6.84 -14.79
C PHE A 84 -19.74 -8.06 -14.03
N ALA A 85 -20.92 -8.54 -14.40
CA ALA A 85 -21.56 -9.67 -13.73
C ALA A 85 -20.70 -10.94 -13.77
N SER A 86 -19.99 -11.17 -14.88
CA SER A 86 -19.10 -12.32 -15.02
C SER A 86 -17.83 -12.19 -14.16
N SER A 87 -17.28 -10.98 -14.02
CA SER A 87 -16.12 -10.69 -13.17
C SER A 87 -16.47 -10.87 -11.69
N VAL A 88 -17.62 -10.32 -11.26
CA VAL A 88 -18.13 -10.47 -9.89
C VAL A 88 -18.37 -11.94 -9.57
N LYS A 89 -19.06 -12.69 -10.44
CA LYS A 89 -19.32 -14.12 -10.23
C LYS A 89 -18.04 -14.94 -10.07
N LYS A 90 -17.03 -14.67 -10.91
CA LYS A 90 -15.71 -15.34 -10.82
C LYS A 90 -14.99 -15.02 -9.50
N TYR A 91 -15.09 -13.77 -9.06
CA TYR A 91 -14.49 -13.33 -7.81
C TYR A 91 -15.16 -14.00 -6.61
N LEU A 92 -16.50 -13.91 -6.53
CA LEU A 92 -17.28 -14.47 -5.42
C LEU A 92 -17.07 -15.98 -5.28
N LYS A 93 -17.00 -16.72 -6.40
CA LYS A 93 -16.73 -18.17 -6.39
C LYS A 93 -15.38 -18.52 -5.77
N LYS A 94 -14.36 -17.67 -5.95
CA LYS A 94 -12.99 -17.95 -5.51
C LYS A 94 -12.68 -17.39 -4.12
N TYR A 95 -13.17 -16.19 -3.81
CA TYR A 95 -12.76 -15.43 -2.63
C TYR A 95 -13.91 -15.10 -1.67
N GLY A 96 -15.15 -15.36 -2.05
CA GLY A 96 -16.34 -14.93 -1.30
C GLY A 96 -16.58 -13.42 -1.38
N ILE A 97 -17.35 -12.90 -0.43
CA ILE A 97 -17.72 -11.48 -0.38
C ILE A 97 -16.50 -10.63 -0.04
N PRO A 98 -16.27 -9.53 -0.78
CA PRO A 98 -15.18 -8.61 -0.48
C PRO A 98 -15.46 -7.82 0.81
N ASP A 99 -14.39 -7.47 1.51
CA ASP A 99 -14.36 -6.65 2.74
C ASP A 99 -14.07 -5.16 2.45
N ASP A 100 -13.81 -4.82 1.18
CA ASP A 100 -13.44 -3.48 0.77
C ASP A 100 -14.66 -2.63 0.41
N TRP A 101 -14.75 -1.45 1.02
CA TRP A 101 -15.82 -0.48 0.80
C TRP A 101 -16.08 -0.15 -0.67
N SER A 102 -15.03 0.16 -1.43
CA SER A 102 -15.16 0.57 -2.84
C SER A 102 -15.69 -0.58 -3.69
N THR A 103 -15.25 -1.80 -3.44
CA THR A 103 -15.72 -2.99 -4.15
C THR A 103 -17.17 -3.31 -3.75
N LEU A 104 -17.49 -3.30 -2.45
CA LEU A 104 -18.85 -3.53 -1.94
C LEU A 104 -19.87 -2.53 -2.52
N MET A 105 -19.51 -1.24 -2.62
CA MET A 105 -20.37 -0.22 -3.23
C MET A 105 -20.70 -0.49 -4.70
N LEU A 106 -19.81 -1.15 -5.45
CA LEU A 106 -20.10 -1.58 -6.82
C LEU A 106 -20.98 -2.84 -6.86
N LEU A 107 -20.83 -3.74 -5.88
CA LEU A 107 -21.66 -4.95 -5.81
C LEU A 107 -23.13 -4.65 -5.49
N LEU A 108 -23.48 -3.45 -5.01
CA LEU A 108 -24.88 -3.02 -4.88
C LEU A 108 -25.62 -2.99 -6.23
N ASP A 109 -24.90 -2.89 -7.34
CA ASP A 109 -25.47 -2.94 -8.70
C ASP A 109 -25.46 -4.36 -9.29
N TYR A 110 -25.12 -5.38 -8.49
CA TYR A 110 -25.17 -6.78 -8.89
C TYR A 110 -26.60 -7.33 -8.86
N LYS A 111 -26.93 -8.27 -9.76
CA LYS A 111 -28.32 -8.73 -9.97
C LYS A 111 -28.76 -9.91 -9.09
N ASP A 112 -27.91 -10.34 -8.16
CA ASP A 112 -28.18 -11.52 -7.34
C ASP A 112 -28.62 -11.08 -5.94
N ASP A 113 -29.86 -11.42 -5.59
CA ASP A 113 -30.49 -10.97 -4.35
C ASP A 113 -29.78 -11.49 -3.09
N GLU A 114 -29.32 -12.74 -3.09
CA GLU A 114 -28.65 -13.34 -1.92
C GLU A 114 -27.30 -12.65 -1.67
N VAL A 115 -26.58 -12.34 -2.74
CA VAL A 115 -25.33 -11.59 -2.67
C VAL A 115 -25.58 -10.15 -2.22
N LEU A 116 -26.64 -9.50 -2.75
CA LEU A 116 -26.98 -8.14 -2.39
C LEU A 116 -27.27 -7.98 -0.90
N VAL A 117 -28.06 -8.89 -0.30
CA VAL A 117 -28.37 -8.86 1.14
C VAL A 117 -27.07 -8.90 1.95
N GLN A 118 -26.18 -9.85 1.66
CA GLN A 118 -24.92 -9.98 2.40
C GLN A 118 -24.00 -8.76 2.19
N VAL A 119 -23.98 -8.17 0.98
CA VAL A 119 -23.20 -6.96 0.69
C VAL A 119 -23.73 -5.77 1.49
N ILE A 120 -25.05 -5.60 1.58
CA ILE A 120 -25.66 -4.51 2.34
C ILE A 120 -25.40 -4.69 3.84
N GLU A 121 -25.49 -5.90 4.37
CA GLU A 121 -25.15 -6.21 5.77
C GLU A 121 -23.67 -5.89 6.07
N THR A 122 -22.76 -6.31 5.19
CA THR A 122 -21.33 -6.00 5.33
C THR A 122 -21.06 -4.49 5.30
N LEU A 123 -21.73 -3.76 4.40
CA LEU A 123 -21.63 -2.30 4.34
C LEU A 123 -22.20 -1.63 5.59
N LYS A 124 -23.30 -2.14 6.14
CA LYS A 124 -23.88 -1.64 7.40
C LYS A 124 -22.89 -1.73 8.56
N GLU A 125 -22.19 -2.85 8.68
CA GLU A 125 -21.21 -3.06 9.76
C GLU A 125 -20.02 -2.10 9.65
N ILE A 126 -19.56 -1.83 8.42
CA ILE A 126 -18.38 -1.00 8.16
C ILE A 126 -18.73 0.50 8.10
N ALA A 127 -19.99 0.86 7.81
CA ALA A 127 -20.42 2.24 7.61
C ALA A 127 -20.07 3.20 8.77
N PRO A 128 -20.20 2.85 10.06
CA PRO A 128 -19.88 3.75 11.17
C PRO A 128 -18.42 4.23 11.18
N GLU A 129 -17.50 3.43 10.64
CA GLU A 129 -16.06 3.77 10.56
C GLU A 129 -15.75 4.69 9.37
N ARG A 130 -16.72 4.95 8.49
CA ARG A 130 -16.53 5.71 7.25
C ARG A 130 -16.82 7.18 7.44
N SER A 131 -16.22 7.97 6.55
CA SER A 131 -16.45 9.42 6.54
C SER A 131 -17.93 9.76 6.30
N PRO A 132 -18.42 10.91 6.77
CA PRO A 132 -19.80 11.34 6.51
C PRO A 132 -20.16 11.36 5.03
N VAL A 133 -19.20 11.71 4.16
CA VAL A 133 -19.39 11.74 2.70
C VAL A 133 -19.60 10.33 2.14
N GLU A 134 -18.78 9.36 2.58
CA GLU A 134 -18.94 7.96 2.16
C GLU A 134 -20.26 7.36 2.65
N ARG A 135 -20.64 7.64 3.90
CA ARG A 135 -21.93 7.21 4.46
C ARG A 135 -23.11 7.80 3.70
N GLN A 136 -23.05 9.08 3.33
CA GLN A 136 -24.08 9.70 2.50
C GLN A 136 -24.15 9.02 1.13
N GLY A 137 -23.02 8.76 0.48
CA GLY A 137 -23.01 8.04 -0.81
C GLY A 137 -23.58 6.63 -0.72
N PHE A 138 -23.39 5.93 0.41
CA PHE A 138 -24.04 4.64 0.67
C PHE A 138 -25.55 4.79 0.84
N LYS A 139 -26.00 5.76 1.63
CA LYS A 139 -27.42 6.07 1.81
C LYS A 139 -28.11 6.39 0.49
N ASP A 140 -27.53 7.27 -0.33
CA ASP A 140 -28.07 7.64 -1.64
C ASP A 140 -28.20 6.41 -2.56
N LYS A 141 -27.21 5.50 -2.52
CA LYS A 141 -27.28 4.23 -3.27
C LYS A 141 -28.39 3.31 -2.76
N LEU A 142 -28.62 3.22 -1.45
CA LEU A 142 -29.72 2.44 -0.89
C LEU A 142 -31.08 3.02 -1.30
N GLU A 143 -31.25 4.34 -1.33
CA GLU A 143 -32.48 4.98 -1.81
C GLU A 143 -32.75 4.66 -3.28
N ILE A 144 -31.72 4.76 -4.14
CA ILE A 144 -31.84 4.35 -5.55
C ILE A 144 -32.19 2.87 -5.66
N LEU A 145 -31.58 2.01 -4.85
CA LEU A 145 -31.84 0.58 -4.86
C LEU A 145 -33.28 0.28 -4.42
N ALA A 146 -33.80 0.97 -3.41
CA ALA A 146 -35.19 0.81 -2.97
C ALA A 146 -36.21 1.14 -4.08
N ILE A 147 -35.88 2.08 -4.96
CA ILE A 147 -36.76 2.47 -6.09
C ILE A 147 -36.60 1.53 -7.29
N THR A 148 -35.41 0.99 -7.51
CA THR A 148 -35.07 0.24 -8.75
C THR A 148 -35.09 -1.27 -8.58
N ALA A 149 -34.97 -1.79 -7.36
CA ALA A 149 -35.02 -3.22 -7.08
C ALA A 149 -36.42 -3.79 -7.39
N SER A 150 -36.45 -5.01 -7.91
CA SER A 150 -37.71 -5.74 -8.15
C SER A 150 -38.11 -6.64 -6.97
N SER A 151 -37.20 -6.81 -6.01
CA SER A 151 -37.30 -7.75 -4.90
C SER A 151 -37.83 -7.05 -3.65
N SER A 152 -39.02 -7.42 -3.19
CA SER A 152 -39.64 -6.83 -1.99
C SER A 152 -38.76 -6.91 -0.73
N PRO A 153 -38.05 -8.03 -0.44
CA PRO A 153 -37.11 -8.09 0.67
C PRO A 153 -36.00 -7.03 0.57
N ILE A 154 -35.40 -6.85 -0.61
CA ILE A 154 -34.30 -5.90 -0.81
C ILE A 154 -34.79 -4.47 -0.66
N ILE A 155 -35.97 -4.16 -1.20
CA ILE A 155 -36.60 -2.84 -1.06
C ILE A 155 -36.77 -2.52 0.44
N SER A 156 -37.38 -3.43 1.20
CA SER A 156 -37.63 -3.20 2.63
C SER A 156 -36.35 -3.02 3.44
N LEU A 157 -35.29 -3.78 3.09
CA LEU A 157 -34.00 -3.72 3.75
C LEU A 157 -33.29 -2.40 3.43
N ALA A 158 -33.30 -1.98 2.16
CA ALA A 158 -32.71 -0.74 1.70
C ALA A 158 -33.40 0.49 2.33
N GLU A 159 -34.74 0.52 2.34
CA GLU A 159 -35.52 1.60 2.96
C GLU A 159 -35.29 1.72 4.47
N LYS A 160 -35.19 0.58 5.16
CA LYS A 160 -34.92 0.56 6.60
C LYS A 160 -33.54 1.15 6.88
N LEU A 161 -32.52 0.70 6.15
CA LEU A 161 -31.15 1.12 6.39
C LEU A 161 -30.86 2.56 5.96
N SER A 162 -31.46 3.04 4.87
CA SER A 162 -31.29 4.44 4.46
C SER A 162 -31.84 5.43 5.50
N ARG A 163 -32.83 5.02 6.31
CA ARG A 163 -33.34 5.83 7.43
C ARG A 163 -32.47 5.76 8.68
N GLU A 164 -31.78 4.63 8.90
CA GLU A 164 -30.92 4.41 10.06
C GLU A 164 -29.54 5.09 9.91
N LEU A 165 -29.05 5.28 8.68
CA LEU A 165 -27.78 5.94 8.34
C LEU A 165 -27.89 7.47 8.25
#